data_AF-A0A2V7AL29-F1
#
_entry.id   AF-A0A2V7AL29-F1
#
_cell.length_a   1.000
_cell.length_b   1.000
_cell.length_c   1.000
_cell.angle_alpha   90.00
_cell.angle_beta   90.00
_cell.angle_gamma   90.00
#
_symmetry.space_group_name_H-M   'P 1'
#
loop_
_entity.id
_entity.type
_entity.pdbx_description
1 polymer ?
#
loop_
_entity_poly.entity_id
_entity_poly.type
_entity_poly.pdbx_seq_one_letter_code
_entity_poly.pdbx_strand_id
1 'polypeptide(L)'
;MARRFSVAGGAPVLRRRPAHQLAARAEGDSPVIPRAGGIIAAGEGSRLRRAGFAMPKPMVPIAGVPLIESVIRNFRAARITPLAIILNEGERDCVEWIRARFPDVDIDFIVKTTQSSLESFGEVTARRPGGPMLVSTVDAWCVAADFVGFVQAASARTADATVLAVTPLIADESPLRVTVGAGGRVTALGGDTGDLVTAGMYLVPERVRTLRPAPGLGRLREFLAWLVRSGEPVYAEVIERVVDVDRADDVALAEALALAGRVS
;
A
#
# COMPACT_ATOMS: atom_id res chain seq x y z
N MET A 1 9.49 -30.66 52.93
CA MET A 1 9.36 -30.95 51.48
C MET A 1 8.36 -29.96 50.89
N ALA A 2 8.83 -28.89 50.25
CA ALA A 2 8.09 -28.09 49.25
C ALA A 2 9.00 -26.92 48.81
N ARG A 3 9.54 -27.04 47.59
CA ARG A 3 10.27 -25.97 46.88
C ARG A 3 9.26 -24.91 46.44
N ARG A 4 9.53 -23.63 46.67
CA ARG A 4 8.85 -22.54 45.96
C ARG A 4 9.80 -21.97 44.92
N PHE A 5 9.39 -22.14 43.66
CA PHE A 5 10.06 -21.63 42.48
C PHE A 5 9.89 -20.12 42.35
N SER A 6 10.98 -19.46 41.98
CA SER A 6 11.06 -18.09 41.51
C SER A 6 10.30 -17.95 40.19
N VAL A 7 9.50 -16.90 40.05
CA VAL A 7 8.99 -16.44 38.75
C VAL A 7 9.43 -15.00 38.59
N ALA A 8 10.48 -14.79 37.80
CA ALA A 8 10.91 -13.50 37.33
C ALA A 8 9.88 -12.96 36.33
N GLY A 9 9.16 -11.91 36.71
CA GLY A 9 8.32 -11.14 35.81
C GLY A 9 9.17 -10.22 34.94
N GLY A 10 9.57 -10.71 33.77
CA GLY A 10 10.16 -9.89 32.71
C GLY A 10 9.05 -9.34 31.82
N ALA A 11 8.69 -8.07 31.99
CA ALA A 11 7.90 -7.34 31.00
C ALA A 11 8.72 -7.20 29.70
N PRO A 12 8.12 -7.35 28.51
CA PRO A 12 8.84 -7.13 27.27
C PRO A 12 9.11 -5.64 27.14
N VAL A 13 10.38 -5.26 27.30
CA VAL A 13 10.86 -3.91 27.02
C VAL A 13 10.78 -3.69 25.52
N LEU A 14 9.73 -3.00 25.07
CA LEU A 14 9.66 -2.43 23.73
C LEU A 14 10.82 -1.44 23.56
N ARG A 15 11.92 -1.92 22.98
CA ARG A 15 13.00 -1.05 22.48
C ARG A 15 12.40 -0.18 21.38
N ARG A 16 12.19 1.12 21.67
CA ARG A 16 12.06 2.14 20.64
C ARG A 16 13.29 2.06 19.73
N ARG A 17 13.10 1.63 18.48
CA ARG A 17 14.12 1.73 17.42
C ARG A 17 13.92 3.04 16.65
N PRO A 18 14.99 3.63 16.10
CA PRO A 18 14.90 4.88 15.37
C PRO A 18 14.12 4.66 14.07
N ALA A 19 13.27 5.64 13.70
CA ALA A 19 12.67 5.71 12.38
C ALA A 19 13.78 5.68 11.33
N HIS A 20 13.94 4.56 10.64
CA HIS A 20 14.92 4.42 9.57
C HIS A 20 14.38 5.10 8.31
N GLN A 21 14.62 6.40 8.19
CA GLN A 21 14.66 7.04 6.88
C GLN A 21 15.85 6.43 6.12
N LEU A 22 15.57 5.70 5.03
CA LEU A 22 16.59 5.06 4.20
C LEU A 22 17.35 6.11 3.38
N ALA A 23 18.31 6.78 4.03
CA ALA A 23 19.25 7.78 3.49
C ALA A 23 18.63 9.02 2.80
N ALA A 24 19.20 10.19 3.09
CA ALA A 24 18.75 11.48 2.58
C ALA A 24 19.33 11.83 1.20
N ARG A 25 18.44 12.35 0.35
CA ARG A 25 18.56 13.35 -0.75
C ARG A 25 19.77 13.29 -1.70
N ALA A 26 19.49 13.18 -2.99
CA ALA A 26 20.32 13.82 -4.01
C ALA A 26 20.10 15.34 -3.92
N GLU A 27 21.16 16.11 -3.67
CA GLU A 27 21.10 17.57 -3.65
C GLU A 27 20.72 18.11 -5.05
N GLY A 28 19.65 18.91 -5.13
CA GLY A 28 19.37 19.74 -6.30
C GLY A 28 18.01 19.54 -7.01
N ASP A 29 17.26 18.48 -6.70
CA ASP A 29 15.98 18.21 -7.40
C ASP A 29 14.76 18.67 -6.59
N SER A 30 13.79 19.30 -7.26
CA SER A 30 12.55 19.76 -6.62
C SER A 30 11.66 18.57 -6.25
N PRO A 31 11.00 18.57 -5.08
CA PRO A 31 10.18 17.45 -4.65
C PRO A 31 9.04 17.16 -5.64
N VAL A 32 8.90 15.89 -6.00
CA VAL A 32 7.94 15.42 -6.98
C VAL A 32 6.66 15.00 -6.26
N ILE A 33 5.76 15.96 -6.08
CA ILE A 33 4.48 15.73 -5.42
C ILE A 33 3.50 15.12 -6.44
N PRO A 34 2.99 13.89 -6.21
CA PRO A 34 1.96 13.32 -7.07
C PRO A 34 0.69 14.17 -7.04
N ARG A 35 0.25 14.59 -8.22
CA ARG A 35 -0.99 15.37 -8.37
C ARG A 35 -2.23 14.52 -8.61
N ALA A 36 -2.06 13.20 -8.75
CA ALA A 36 -3.16 12.26 -8.93
C ALA A 36 -2.92 10.98 -8.12
N GLY A 37 -4.01 10.39 -7.65
CA GLY A 37 -4.01 9.13 -6.92
C GLY A 37 -4.76 8.03 -7.66
N GLY A 38 -4.40 6.78 -7.39
CA GLY A 38 -5.03 5.58 -7.91
C GLY A 38 -5.35 4.61 -6.78
N ILE A 39 -6.54 4.02 -6.79
CA ILE A 39 -6.92 2.97 -5.83
C ILE A 39 -7.34 1.71 -6.60
N ILE A 40 -6.66 0.60 -6.32
CA ILE A 40 -6.98 -0.71 -6.87
C ILE A 40 -7.84 -1.47 -5.87
N ALA A 41 -9.12 -1.62 -6.19
CA ALA A 41 -10.14 -2.25 -5.35
C ALA A 41 -10.91 -3.34 -6.13
N ALA A 42 -10.31 -3.94 -7.16
CA ALA A 42 -10.97 -4.90 -8.07
C ALA A 42 -10.80 -6.38 -7.68
N GLY A 43 -10.07 -6.68 -6.60
CA GLY A 43 -9.85 -8.05 -6.14
C GLY A 43 -11.09 -8.65 -5.47
N GLU A 44 -11.33 -9.95 -5.66
CA GLU A 44 -12.57 -10.62 -5.22
C GLU A 44 -12.75 -10.72 -3.68
N GLY A 45 -11.67 -10.55 -2.92
CA GLY A 45 -11.69 -10.70 -1.46
C GLY A 45 -12.08 -12.11 -0.99
N SER A 46 -11.80 -13.14 -1.80
CA SER A 46 -12.27 -14.52 -1.59
C SER A 46 -11.87 -15.11 -0.22
N ARG A 47 -10.73 -14.70 0.33
CA ARG A 47 -10.27 -15.09 1.67
C ARG A 47 -11.17 -14.52 2.77
N LEU A 48 -11.47 -13.23 2.74
CA LEU A 48 -12.40 -12.57 3.67
C LEU A 48 -13.82 -13.15 3.53
N ARG A 49 -14.30 -13.39 2.31
CA ARG A 49 -15.61 -14.03 2.08
C ARG A 49 -15.68 -15.42 2.73
N ARG A 50 -14.65 -16.25 2.58
CA ARG A 50 -14.57 -17.57 3.25
C ARG A 50 -14.54 -17.46 4.78
N ALA A 51 -14.01 -16.36 5.32
CA ALA A 51 -14.03 -16.07 6.75
C ALA A 51 -15.37 -15.50 7.25
N GLY A 52 -16.39 -15.35 6.38
CA GLY A 52 -17.75 -14.93 6.76
C GLY A 52 -18.04 -13.44 6.56
N PHE A 53 -17.13 -12.66 5.95
CA PHE A 53 -17.42 -11.28 5.60
C PHE A 53 -18.39 -11.24 4.40
N ALA A 54 -19.62 -10.79 4.66
CA ALA A 54 -20.69 -10.76 3.65
C ALA A 54 -20.60 -9.56 2.68
N MET A 55 -19.90 -8.50 3.08
CA MET A 55 -19.68 -7.31 2.28
C MET A 55 -18.51 -7.50 1.29
N PRO A 56 -18.46 -6.71 0.20
CA PRO A 56 -17.28 -6.67 -0.67
C PRO A 56 -16.05 -6.16 0.07
N LYS A 57 -14.85 -6.55 -0.39
CA LYS A 57 -13.57 -6.23 0.28
C LYS A 57 -13.40 -4.74 0.58
N PRO A 58 -13.69 -3.80 -0.35
CA PRO A 58 -13.55 -2.37 -0.09
C PRO A 58 -14.39 -1.87 1.10
N MET A 59 -15.47 -2.59 1.43
CA MET A 59 -16.42 -2.24 2.49
C MET A 59 -16.16 -2.95 3.82
N VAL A 60 -15.12 -3.79 3.91
CA VAL A 60 -14.73 -4.41 5.18
C VAL A 60 -14.30 -3.31 6.17
N PRO A 61 -14.91 -3.25 7.37
CA PRO A 61 -14.61 -2.20 8.33
C PRO A 61 -13.38 -2.55 9.18
N ILE A 62 -12.52 -1.56 9.41
CA ILE A 62 -11.50 -1.58 10.45
C ILE A 62 -11.89 -0.56 11.50
N ALA A 63 -12.21 -1.01 12.72
CA ALA A 63 -12.60 -0.16 13.85
C ALA A 63 -13.76 0.80 13.48
N GLY A 64 -14.72 0.26 12.72
CA GLY A 64 -15.93 0.95 12.23
C GLY A 64 -15.78 1.74 10.94
N VAL A 65 -14.59 1.78 10.32
CA VAL A 65 -14.34 2.55 9.09
C VAL A 65 -14.02 1.60 7.93
N PRO A 66 -14.77 1.60 6.81
CA PRO A 66 -14.45 0.81 5.62
C PRO A 66 -13.02 1.00 5.12
N LEU A 67 -12.42 -0.06 4.56
CA LEU A 67 -11.09 0.00 3.93
C LEU A 67 -11.00 1.12 2.87
N ILE A 68 -11.98 1.19 1.95
CA ILE A 68 -11.99 2.21 0.90
C ILE A 68 -12.10 3.63 1.46
N GLU A 69 -12.87 3.81 2.53
CA GLU A 69 -12.98 5.09 3.22
C GLU A 69 -11.63 5.49 3.85
N SER A 70 -10.96 4.54 4.49
CA SER A 70 -9.64 4.74 5.09
C SER A 70 -8.61 5.19 4.05
N VAL A 71 -8.54 4.50 2.90
CA VAL A 71 -7.60 4.83 1.83
C VAL A 71 -7.91 6.21 1.23
N ILE A 72 -9.18 6.53 0.93
CA ILE A 72 -9.54 7.86 0.40
C ILE A 72 -9.17 8.97 1.40
N ARG A 73 -9.44 8.77 2.70
CA ARG A 73 -9.03 9.73 3.74
C ARG A 73 -7.52 9.92 3.78
N ASN A 74 -6.73 8.85 3.59
CA ASN A 74 -5.27 8.92 3.52
C ASN A 74 -4.78 9.75 2.32
N PHE A 75 -5.36 9.53 1.13
CA PHE A 75 -5.07 10.37 -0.04
C PHE A 75 -5.44 11.84 0.20
N ARG A 76 -6.58 12.15 0.82
CA ARG A 76 -6.95 13.53 1.19
C ARG A 76 -5.98 14.15 2.19
N ALA A 77 -5.57 13.39 3.21
CA ALA A 77 -4.59 13.85 4.20
C ALA A 77 -3.24 14.19 3.54
N ALA A 78 -2.86 13.45 2.50
CA ALA A 78 -1.68 13.72 1.68
C ALA A 78 -1.91 14.82 0.61
N ARG A 79 -3.12 15.40 0.52
CA ARG A 79 -3.53 16.39 -0.48
C ARG A 79 -3.40 15.90 -1.93
N ILE A 80 -3.66 14.62 -2.16
CA ILE A 80 -3.60 14.00 -3.49
C ILE A 80 -5.02 13.80 -4.01
N THR A 81 -5.39 14.66 -4.95
CA THR A 81 -6.63 14.59 -5.73
C THR A 81 -6.33 15.21 -7.10
N PRO A 82 -6.91 14.71 -8.21
CA PRO A 82 -8.02 13.75 -8.28
C PRO A 82 -7.61 12.28 -8.07
N LEU A 83 -8.61 11.41 -7.87
CA LEU A 83 -8.45 9.97 -7.74
C LEU A 83 -9.02 9.21 -8.94
N ALA A 84 -8.41 8.08 -9.28
CA ALA A 84 -8.99 7.04 -10.12
C ALA A 84 -9.15 5.76 -9.29
N ILE A 85 -10.37 5.21 -9.22
CA ILE A 85 -10.67 4.04 -8.39
C ILE A 85 -11.24 2.93 -9.29
N ILE A 86 -10.58 1.77 -9.30
CA ILE A 86 -11.11 0.58 -9.98
C ILE A 86 -11.76 -0.36 -8.99
N LEU A 87 -12.99 -0.77 -9.29
CA LEU A 87 -13.82 -1.71 -8.54
C LEU A 87 -14.23 -2.85 -9.46
N ASN A 88 -14.42 -4.04 -8.89
CA ASN A 88 -14.98 -5.17 -9.61
C ASN A 88 -16.43 -4.87 -10.05
N GLU A 89 -16.91 -5.44 -11.16
CA GLU A 89 -18.27 -5.20 -11.65
C GLU A 89 -19.36 -5.60 -10.65
N GLY A 90 -19.12 -6.66 -9.87
CA GLY A 90 -20.01 -7.11 -8.82
C GLY A 90 -20.06 -6.19 -7.60
N GLU A 91 -19.23 -5.14 -7.55
CA GLU A 91 -19.10 -4.21 -6.43
C GLU A 91 -19.57 -2.79 -6.81
N ARG A 92 -20.46 -2.69 -7.80
CA ARG A 92 -21.00 -1.42 -8.29
C ARG A 92 -21.63 -0.55 -7.19
N ASP A 93 -22.27 -1.16 -6.20
CA ASP A 93 -22.91 -0.44 -5.09
C ASP A 93 -21.90 0.35 -4.25
N CYS A 94 -20.62 -0.06 -4.23
CA CYS A 94 -19.55 0.70 -3.60
C CYS A 94 -19.39 2.08 -4.24
N VAL A 95 -19.61 2.22 -5.56
CA VAL A 95 -19.47 3.51 -6.26
C VAL A 95 -20.45 4.54 -5.69
N GLU A 96 -21.71 4.17 -5.55
CA GLU A 96 -22.75 5.07 -5.04
C GLU A 96 -22.50 5.43 -3.57
N TRP A 97 -22.06 4.44 -2.77
CA TRP A 97 -21.66 4.69 -1.39
C TRP A 97 -20.48 5.69 -1.29
N ILE A 98 -19.42 5.50 -2.10
CA ILE A 98 -18.25 6.38 -2.11
C ILE A 98 -18.63 7.80 -2.55
N ARG A 99 -19.44 7.94 -3.61
CA ARG A 99 -19.92 9.24 -4.10
C ARG A 99 -20.70 10.00 -3.03
N ALA A 100 -21.62 9.33 -2.35
CA ALA A 100 -22.39 9.94 -1.27
C ALA A 100 -21.50 10.31 -0.08
N ARG A 101 -20.48 9.50 0.22
CA ARG A 101 -19.58 9.72 1.36
C ARG A 101 -18.56 10.84 1.13
N PHE A 102 -18.11 11.02 -0.11
CA PHE A 102 -17.06 11.94 -0.54
C PHE A 102 -17.51 12.83 -1.71
N PRO A 103 -18.55 13.66 -1.53
CA PRO A 103 -19.10 14.47 -2.61
C PRO A 103 -18.14 15.58 -3.09
N ASP A 104 -17.10 15.86 -2.30
CA ASP A 104 -16.11 16.93 -2.52
C ASP A 104 -14.74 16.41 -3.01
N VAL A 105 -14.67 15.16 -3.46
CA VAL A 105 -13.47 14.55 -4.06
C VAL A 105 -13.73 14.28 -5.55
N ASP A 106 -12.86 14.79 -6.43
CA ASP A 106 -12.88 14.40 -7.84
C ASP A 106 -12.38 12.95 -7.97
N ILE A 107 -13.32 12.04 -8.24
CA ILE A 107 -13.08 10.60 -8.38
C ILE A 107 -13.58 10.14 -9.74
N ASP A 108 -12.68 9.58 -10.55
CA ASP A 108 -13.03 8.80 -11.73
C ASP A 108 -13.17 7.31 -11.34
N PHE A 109 -14.31 6.71 -11.64
CA PHE A 109 -14.60 5.31 -11.31
C PHE A 109 -14.43 4.41 -12.53
N ILE A 110 -13.75 3.29 -12.32
CA ILE A 110 -13.59 2.19 -13.26
C ILE A 110 -14.33 1.00 -12.68
N VAL A 111 -15.46 0.62 -13.26
CA VAL A 111 -16.18 -0.59 -12.85
C VAL A 111 -15.87 -1.66 -13.89
N LYS A 112 -14.93 -2.55 -13.56
CA LYS A 112 -14.40 -3.55 -14.50
C LYS A 112 -13.89 -4.78 -13.76
N THR A 113 -14.31 -5.96 -14.19
CA THR A 113 -13.68 -7.22 -13.81
C THR A 113 -12.40 -7.40 -14.63
N THR A 114 -11.25 -7.26 -13.98
CA THR A 114 -9.94 -7.44 -14.62
C THR A 114 -9.45 -8.87 -14.45
N GLN A 115 -8.77 -9.40 -15.47
CA GLN A 115 -8.13 -10.71 -15.46
C GLN A 115 -6.95 -10.78 -14.49
N SER A 116 -6.38 -9.64 -14.11
CA SER A 116 -5.24 -9.60 -13.19
C SER A 116 -5.01 -8.25 -12.49
N SER A 117 -4.19 -8.26 -11.44
CA SER A 117 -3.80 -7.02 -10.74
C SER A 117 -2.93 -6.09 -11.56
N LEU A 118 -2.17 -6.61 -12.53
CA LEU A 118 -1.42 -5.76 -13.45
C LEU A 118 -2.36 -5.04 -14.43
N GLU A 119 -3.43 -5.72 -14.88
CA GLU A 119 -4.45 -5.07 -15.69
C GLU A 119 -5.16 -3.96 -14.90
N SER A 120 -5.56 -4.22 -13.64
CA SER A 120 -6.16 -3.18 -12.80
C SER A 120 -5.24 -1.97 -12.61
N PHE A 121 -3.93 -2.23 -12.43
CA PHE A 121 -2.92 -1.17 -12.34
C PHE A 121 -2.83 -0.35 -13.62
N GLY A 122 -2.81 -1.00 -14.79
CA GLY A 122 -2.79 -0.33 -16.09
C GLY A 122 -4.03 0.54 -16.32
N GLU A 123 -5.22 0.01 -16.02
CA GLU A 123 -6.49 0.76 -16.12
C GLU A 123 -6.47 2.03 -15.26
N VAL A 124 -6.09 1.90 -13.98
CA VAL A 124 -6.03 3.04 -13.04
C VAL A 124 -5.00 4.07 -13.49
N THR A 125 -3.79 3.62 -13.81
CA THR A 125 -2.69 4.52 -14.17
C THR A 125 -2.89 5.21 -15.52
N ALA A 126 -3.75 4.69 -16.39
CA ALA A 126 -4.09 5.32 -17.66
C ALA A 126 -5.09 6.49 -17.55
N ARG A 127 -5.89 6.59 -16.46
CA ARG A 127 -7.01 7.55 -16.39
C ARG A 127 -6.65 9.03 -16.32
N ARG A 128 -5.45 9.36 -15.86
CA ARG A 128 -5.03 10.77 -15.70
C ARG A 128 -3.71 11.00 -16.42
N PRO A 129 -3.68 11.67 -17.58
CA PRO A 129 -2.42 11.90 -18.28
C PRO A 129 -1.49 12.80 -17.47
N GLY A 130 -0.18 12.65 -17.67
CA GLY A 130 0.83 13.52 -17.08
C GLY A 130 1.28 13.12 -15.67
N GLY A 131 2.58 13.27 -15.45
CA GLY A 131 3.22 13.28 -14.15
C GLY A 131 3.24 11.94 -13.39
N PRO A 132 3.79 11.94 -12.17
CA PRO A 132 3.74 10.79 -11.28
C PRO A 132 2.33 10.56 -10.72
N MET A 133 2.01 9.31 -10.43
CA MET A 133 0.78 8.91 -9.74
C MET A 133 1.12 8.08 -8.51
N LEU A 134 0.44 8.38 -7.40
CA LEU A 134 0.48 7.52 -6.22
C LEU A 134 -0.63 6.47 -6.33
N VAL A 135 -0.29 5.19 -6.27
CA VAL A 135 -1.24 4.08 -6.37
C VAL A 135 -1.25 3.30 -5.07
N SER A 136 -2.42 2.99 -4.53
CA SER A 136 -2.61 2.09 -3.38
C SER A 136 -3.54 0.95 -3.76
N THR A 137 -3.26 -0.26 -3.28
CA THR A 137 -4.30 -1.29 -3.17
C THR A 137 -5.24 -0.93 -2.03
N VAL A 138 -6.50 -1.34 -2.12
CA VAL A 138 -7.54 -0.97 -1.12
C VAL A 138 -7.32 -1.64 0.24
N ASP A 139 -6.56 -2.73 0.27
CA ASP A 139 -6.29 -3.59 1.41
C ASP A 139 -5.05 -3.22 2.21
N ALA A 140 -4.22 -2.31 1.70
CA ALA A 140 -3.05 -1.78 2.39
C ALA A 140 -3.48 -0.77 3.46
N TRP A 141 -3.89 -1.26 4.63
CA TRP A 141 -4.38 -0.43 5.72
C TRP A 141 -3.22 0.12 6.57
N CYS A 142 -3.20 1.44 6.77
CA CYS A 142 -2.34 2.14 7.73
C CYS A 142 -2.99 3.44 8.21
N VAL A 143 -2.44 4.04 9.27
CA VAL A 143 -2.90 5.33 9.76
C VAL A 143 -2.48 6.49 8.85
N ALA A 144 -3.26 7.57 8.83
CA ALA A 144 -3.04 8.69 7.91
C ALA A 144 -1.65 9.35 8.05
N ALA A 145 -1.12 9.44 9.28
CA ALA A 145 0.20 10.01 9.51
C ALA A 145 1.32 9.21 8.82
N ASP A 146 1.23 7.88 8.86
CA ASP A 146 2.17 6.97 8.23
C ASP A 146 2.11 7.07 6.70
N PHE A 147 0.89 7.12 6.15
CA PHE A 147 0.68 7.33 4.71
C PHE A 147 1.26 8.67 4.24
N VAL A 148 1.00 9.76 4.96
CA VAL A 148 1.53 11.09 4.64
C VAL A 148 3.06 11.11 4.73
N GLY A 149 3.64 10.48 5.75
CA GLY A 149 5.08 10.34 5.89
C GLY A 149 5.72 9.61 4.71
N PHE A 150 5.11 8.52 4.25
CA PHE A 150 5.53 7.83 3.04
C PHE A 150 5.48 8.72 1.80
N VAL A 151 4.37 9.43 1.58
CA VAL A 151 4.25 10.33 0.43
C VAL A 151 5.35 11.39 0.44
N GLN A 152 5.64 12.00 1.59
CA GLN A 152 6.72 12.98 1.72
C GLN A 152 8.10 12.39 1.42
N ALA A 153 8.39 11.19 1.93
CA ALA A 153 9.65 10.51 1.68
C ALA A 153 9.80 10.10 0.21
N ALA A 154 8.74 9.52 -0.38
CA ALA A 154 8.70 9.13 -1.78
C ALA A 154 8.87 10.33 -2.72
N SER A 155 8.21 11.46 -2.42
CA SER A 155 8.34 12.70 -3.19
C SER A 155 9.72 13.36 -3.08
N ALA A 156 10.56 12.96 -2.12
CA ALA A 156 11.93 13.43 -1.99
C ALA A 156 12.94 12.63 -2.83
N ARG A 157 12.48 11.57 -3.51
CA ARG A 157 13.27 10.81 -4.49
C ARG A 157 13.30 11.51 -5.85
N THR A 158 14.16 11.04 -6.76
CA THR A 158 14.29 11.60 -8.11
C THR A 158 12.99 11.47 -8.89
N ALA A 159 12.75 12.41 -9.82
CA ALA A 159 11.48 12.48 -10.56
C ALA A 159 11.15 11.22 -11.39
N ASP A 160 12.17 10.47 -11.76
CA ASP A 160 12.09 9.25 -12.57
C ASP A 160 12.02 7.97 -11.74
N ALA A 161 12.08 8.06 -10.41
CA ALA A 161 12.07 6.93 -9.49
C ALA A 161 10.65 6.35 -9.32
N THR A 162 10.55 5.03 -9.39
CA THR A 162 9.43 4.30 -8.80
C THR A 162 9.74 4.08 -7.33
N VAL A 163 8.83 4.43 -6.42
CA VAL A 163 9.02 4.25 -4.98
C VAL A 163 7.97 3.29 -4.44
N LEU A 164 8.42 2.22 -3.79
CA LEU A 164 7.57 1.23 -3.14
C LEU A 164 7.49 1.55 -1.66
N ALA A 165 6.27 1.59 -1.11
CA ALA A 165 6.12 1.45 0.33
C ALA A 165 6.51 0.01 0.70
N VAL A 166 7.33 -0.14 1.73
CA VAL A 166 7.70 -1.44 2.29
C VAL A 166 7.46 -1.45 3.79
N THR A 167 7.19 -2.62 4.33
CA THR A 167 6.89 -2.79 5.76
C THR A 167 7.68 -3.97 6.34
N PRO A 168 8.17 -3.87 7.59
CA PRO A 168 8.70 -5.01 8.33
C PRO A 168 7.59 -5.90 8.91
N LEU A 169 6.32 -5.47 8.84
CA LEU A 169 5.18 -6.25 9.31
C LEU A 169 4.82 -7.34 8.30
N ILE A 170 5.42 -8.52 8.46
CA ILE A 170 5.18 -9.69 7.60
C ILE A 170 4.05 -10.53 8.21
N ALA A 171 2.82 -10.27 7.77
CA ALA A 171 1.63 -11.07 8.11
C ALA A 171 1.06 -11.86 6.92
N ASP A 172 1.54 -11.61 5.70
CA ASP A 172 1.10 -12.32 4.48
C ASP A 172 1.72 -13.72 4.37
N GLU A 173 0.94 -14.68 3.86
CA GLU A 173 1.38 -16.04 3.50
C GLU A 173 2.23 -16.06 2.22
N SER A 174 2.05 -15.09 1.32
CA SER A 174 2.79 -14.99 0.05
C SER A 174 3.47 -13.62 -0.13
N PRO A 175 4.32 -13.23 0.84
CA PRO A 175 4.92 -11.90 0.88
C PRO A 175 5.83 -11.68 -0.33
N LEU A 176 5.70 -10.53 -0.98
CA LEU A 176 6.71 -10.09 -1.94
C LEU A 176 7.85 -9.41 -1.18
N ARG A 177 8.85 -10.21 -0.79
CA ARG A 177 10.03 -9.73 -0.07
C ARG A 177 10.83 -8.74 -0.91
N VAL A 178 11.46 -7.78 -0.24
CA VAL A 178 12.21 -6.68 -0.84
C VAL A 178 13.64 -6.68 -0.30
N THR A 179 14.62 -6.76 -1.20
CA THR A 179 16.02 -6.53 -0.85
C THR A 179 16.37 -5.09 -1.17
N VAL A 180 16.82 -4.36 -0.15
CA VAL A 180 17.17 -2.94 -0.23
C VAL A 180 18.68 -2.78 -0.08
N GLY A 181 19.31 -2.20 -1.10
CA GLY A 181 20.72 -1.86 -1.11
C GLY A 181 21.00 -0.47 -0.54
N ALA A 182 22.21 0.03 -0.80
CA ALA A 182 22.63 1.37 -0.38
C ALA A 182 21.69 2.46 -0.93
N GLY A 183 21.45 3.50 -0.13
CA GLY A 183 20.63 4.65 -0.54
C GLY A 183 19.14 4.35 -0.70
N GLY A 184 18.64 3.21 -0.22
CA GLY A 184 17.24 2.82 -0.36
C GLY A 184 16.86 2.22 -1.72
N ARG A 185 17.85 1.92 -2.58
CA ARG A 185 17.59 1.31 -3.89
C ARG A 185 17.16 -0.15 -3.73
N VAL A 186 16.07 -0.54 -4.39
CA VAL A 186 15.63 -1.94 -4.44
C VAL A 186 16.51 -2.70 -5.42
N THR A 187 17.14 -3.77 -4.95
CA THR A 187 18.04 -4.62 -5.77
C THR A 187 17.41 -5.94 -6.16
N ALA A 188 16.40 -6.40 -5.41
CA ALA A 188 15.61 -7.57 -5.75
C ALA A 188 14.21 -7.50 -5.15
N LEU A 189 13.25 -8.15 -5.83
CA LEU A 189 11.89 -8.41 -5.35
C LEU A 189 11.58 -9.89 -5.49
N GLY A 190 11.05 -10.49 -4.43
CA GLY A 190 10.78 -11.93 -4.32
C GLY A 190 11.89 -12.72 -3.63
N GLY A 191 11.75 -14.04 -3.66
CA GLY A 191 12.60 -14.97 -2.90
C GLY A 191 12.17 -15.11 -1.44
N ASP A 192 12.93 -15.92 -0.69
CA ASP A 192 12.57 -16.33 0.67
C ASP A 192 13.31 -15.57 1.78
N THR A 193 14.13 -14.59 1.39
CA THR A 193 15.02 -13.83 2.29
C THR A 193 14.68 -12.34 2.29
N GLY A 194 14.96 -11.65 3.40
CA GLY A 194 14.71 -10.22 3.58
C GLY A 194 13.65 -9.92 4.64
N ASP A 195 13.85 -8.84 5.39
CA ASP A 195 13.01 -8.44 6.52
C ASP A 195 11.89 -7.45 6.14
N LEU A 196 11.77 -7.13 4.86
CA LEU A 196 10.82 -6.16 4.32
C LEU A 196 9.98 -6.79 3.21
N VAL A 197 8.71 -6.39 3.15
CA VAL A 197 7.76 -6.80 2.11
C VAL A 197 7.08 -5.58 1.52
N THR A 198 6.62 -5.65 0.26
CA THR A 198 5.86 -4.54 -0.32
C THR A 198 4.56 -4.30 0.43
N ALA A 199 4.21 -3.04 0.64
CA ALA A 199 3.07 -2.61 1.44
C ALA A 199 1.88 -2.11 0.59
N GLY A 200 1.75 -2.57 -0.67
CA GLY A 200 0.60 -2.26 -1.51
C GLY A 200 0.52 -0.82 -2.03
N MET A 201 1.51 0.04 -1.77
CA MET A 201 1.52 1.45 -2.19
C MET A 201 2.76 1.78 -3.03
N TYR A 202 2.57 2.57 -4.08
CA TYR A 202 3.56 2.81 -5.11
C TYR A 202 3.48 4.25 -5.63
N LEU A 203 4.57 5.01 -5.56
CA LEU A 203 4.72 6.23 -6.35
C LEU A 203 5.32 5.84 -7.70
N VAL A 204 4.61 6.11 -8.78
CA VAL A 204 4.96 5.63 -10.12
C VAL A 204 5.12 6.81 -11.08
N PRO A 205 6.29 7.01 -11.70
CA PRO A 205 6.52 8.09 -12.65
C PRO A 205 5.80 7.83 -13.98
N GLU A 206 5.51 8.90 -14.73
CA GLU A 206 4.78 8.83 -16.01
C GLU A 206 5.36 7.82 -17.01
N ARG A 207 6.70 7.75 -17.10
CA ARG A 207 7.38 6.80 -17.98
C ARG A 207 7.08 5.33 -17.64
N VAL A 208 6.95 5.00 -16.35
CA VAL A 208 6.65 3.63 -15.91
C VAL A 208 5.16 3.33 -16.08
N ARG A 209 4.29 4.33 -15.91
CA ARG A 209 2.84 4.22 -16.17
C ARG A 209 2.53 3.92 -17.63
N THR A 210 3.36 4.41 -18.56
CA THR A 210 3.20 4.21 -20.00
C THR A 210 4.09 3.10 -20.57
N LEU A 211 4.89 2.47 -19.72
CA LEU A 211 5.80 1.39 -20.11
C LEU A 211 5.01 0.15 -20.51
N ARG A 212 5.39 -0.47 -21.63
CA ARG A 212 4.82 -1.76 -22.04
C ARG A 212 5.56 -2.88 -21.29
N PRO A 213 4.89 -3.63 -20.40
CA PRO A 213 5.52 -4.74 -19.69
C PRO A 213 5.96 -5.84 -20.66
N ALA A 214 6.92 -6.66 -20.24
CA ALA A 214 7.24 -7.89 -20.97
C ALA A 214 6.00 -8.80 -21.12
N PRO A 215 5.84 -9.51 -22.26
CA PRO A 215 4.75 -10.46 -22.43
C PRO A 215 4.73 -11.53 -21.32
N GLY A 216 3.54 -11.96 -20.92
CA GLY A 216 3.36 -13.03 -19.94
C GLY A 216 3.37 -12.59 -18.47
N LEU A 217 3.57 -11.30 -18.17
CA LEU A 217 3.37 -10.77 -16.83
C LEU A 217 1.87 -10.63 -16.54
N GLY A 218 1.40 -11.32 -15.50
CA GLY A 218 0.01 -11.29 -15.08
C GLY A 218 -0.20 -10.44 -13.84
N ARG A 219 0.67 -10.52 -12.84
CA ARG A 219 0.45 -9.88 -11.53
C ARG A 219 1.28 -8.61 -11.37
N LEU A 220 0.75 -7.64 -10.63
CA LEU A 220 1.48 -6.41 -10.31
C LEU A 220 2.84 -6.69 -9.65
N ARG A 221 2.90 -7.68 -8.75
CA ARG A 221 4.17 -8.13 -8.14
C ARG A 221 5.24 -8.56 -9.17
N GLU A 222 4.82 -9.17 -10.27
CA GLU A 222 5.72 -9.63 -11.33
C GLU A 222 6.23 -8.46 -12.16
N PHE A 223 5.37 -7.46 -12.40
CA PHE A 223 5.76 -6.20 -13.04
C PHE A 223 6.77 -5.42 -12.20
N LEU A 224 6.53 -5.26 -10.90
CA LEU A 224 7.48 -4.59 -10.00
C LEU A 224 8.85 -5.30 -10.00
N ALA A 225 8.85 -6.63 -9.91
CA ALA A 225 10.07 -7.42 -9.97
C ALA A 225 10.78 -7.30 -11.34
N TRP A 226 10.00 -7.18 -12.43
CA TRP A 226 10.54 -6.94 -13.76
C TRP A 226 11.18 -5.55 -13.89
N LEU A 227 10.58 -4.48 -13.34
CA LEU A 227 11.18 -3.14 -13.32
C LEU A 227 12.59 -3.19 -12.70
N VAL A 228 12.72 -3.82 -11.52
CA VAL A 228 14.00 -3.97 -10.82
C VAL A 228 15.03 -4.71 -11.69
N ARG A 229 14.65 -5.85 -12.30
CA ARG A 229 15.55 -6.63 -13.18
C ARG A 229 15.93 -5.89 -14.47
N SER A 230 15.05 -5.03 -14.98
CA SER A 230 15.29 -4.20 -16.16
C SER A 230 16.15 -2.97 -15.86
N GLY A 231 16.62 -2.79 -14.64
CA GLY A 231 17.52 -1.68 -14.26
C GLY A 231 16.80 -0.38 -13.92
N GLU A 232 15.46 -0.39 -13.86
CA GLU A 232 14.67 0.78 -13.50
C GLU A 232 15.05 1.31 -12.10
N PRO A 233 15.12 2.63 -11.89
CA PRO A 233 15.29 3.22 -10.56
C PRO A 233 14.07 2.94 -9.69
N VAL A 234 14.14 1.84 -8.95
CA VAL A 234 13.16 1.47 -7.93
C VAL A 234 13.77 1.69 -6.55
N TYR A 235 13.05 2.40 -5.68
CA TYR A 235 13.45 2.71 -4.31
C TYR A 235 12.39 2.25 -3.32
N ALA A 236 12.79 2.03 -2.07
CA ALA A 236 11.91 1.65 -0.99
C ALA A 236 11.86 2.75 0.06
N GLU A 237 10.66 3.03 0.57
CA GLU A 237 10.44 3.83 1.76
C GLU A 237 9.64 3.02 2.78
N VAL A 238 10.09 3.03 4.03
CA VAL A 238 9.51 2.19 5.07
C VAL A 238 8.27 2.85 5.66
N ILE A 239 7.19 2.09 5.71
CA ILE A 239 6.07 2.33 6.61
C ILE A 239 6.07 1.20 7.64
N GLU A 240 6.29 1.53 8.90
CA GLU A 240 6.45 0.54 9.98
C GLU A 240 5.20 -0.34 10.17
N ARG A 241 4.01 0.22 9.90
CA ARG A 241 2.72 -0.40 10.24
C ARG A 241 1.75 -0.29 9.07
N VAL A 242 1.92 -1.18 8.10
CA VAL A 242 0.90 -1.45 7.08
C VAL A 242 0.44 -2.89 7.21
N VAL A 243 -0.87 -3.08 7.31
CA VAL A 243 -1.50 -4.39 7.33
C VAL A 243 -2.12 -4.64 5.97
N ASP A 244 -1.76 -5.74 5.31
CA ASP A 244 -2.43 -6.22 4.11
C ASP A 244 -3.69 -7.00 4.53
N VAL A 245 -4.85 -6.35 4.48
CA VAL A 245 -6.09 -6.89 5.04
C VAL A 245 -6.72 -7.90 4.07
N ASP A 246 -6.44 -9.17 4.31
CA ASP A 246 -6.88 -10.28 3.47
C ASP A 246 -7.58 -11.42 4.24
N ARG A 247 -7.47 -11.46 5.56
CA ARG A 247 -8.04 -12.46 6.46
C ARG A 247 -8.66 -11.80 7.70
N ALA A 248 -9.42 -12.58 8.46
CA ALA A 248 -10.00 -12.12 9.73
C ALA A 248 -8.92 -11.68 10.74
N ASP A 249 -7.80 -12.39 10.80
CA ASP A 249 -6.68 -12.04 11.70
C ASP A 249 -6.03 -10.69 11.31
N ASP A 250 -5.96 -10.38 10.01
CA ASP A 250 -5.46 -9.10 9.52
C ASP A 250 -6.41 -7.96 9.91
N VAL A 251 -7.72 -8.19 9.86
CA VAL A 251 -8.72 -7.23 10.37
C VAL A 251 -8.48 -6.98 11.85
N ALA A 252 -8.38 -8.01 12.68
CA ALA A 252 -8.14 -7.87 14.12
C ALA A 252 -6.84 -7.12 14.43
N LEU A 253 -5.77 -7.40 13.68
CA LEU A 253 -4.49 -6.69 13.80
C LEU A 253 -4.63 -5.20 13.44
N ALA A 254 -5.27 -4.89 12.32
CA ALA A 254 -5.52 -3.52 11.88
C ALA A 254 -6.39 -2.77 12.91
N GLU A 255 -7.40 -3.40 13.49
CA GLU A 255 -8.25 -2.81 14.53
C GLU A 255 -7.46 -2.50 15.81
N ALA A 256 -6.60 -3.41 16.26
CA ALA A 256 -5.75 -3.19 17.42
C ALA A 256 -4.81 -1.97 17.20
N LEU A 257 -4.22 -1.86 16.01
CA LEU A 257 -3.39 -0.72 15.62
C LEU A 257 -4.20 0.59 15.55
N ALA A 258 -5.42 0.54 14.99
CA ALA A 258 -6.31 1.69 14.88
C ALA A 258 -6.69 2.24 16.26
N LEU A 259 -6.98 1.36 17.21
CA LEU A 259 -7.35 1.73 18.58
C LEU A 259 -6.15 2.29 19.35
N ALA A 260 -4.96 1.69 19.22
CA ALA A 260 -3.75 2.19 19.86
C ALA A 260 -3.40 3.62 19.40
N GLY A 261 -3.63 3.93 18.12
CA GLY A 261 -3.41 5.26 17.55
C GLY A 261 -4.42 6.32 18.01
N ARG A 262 -5.58 5.95 18.55
CA ARG A 262 -6.57 6.90 19.10
C ARG A 262 -6.25 7.35 20.53
N VAL A 263 -5.39 6.61 21.22
CA VAL A 263 -5.00 6.85 22.64
C VAL A 263 -3.67 7.62 22.72
N SER A 264 -2.99 7.83 21.59
CA SER A 264 -1.70 8.52 21.46
C SER A 264 -1.89 9.95 20.99
#